data_AF-R9CJQ6-F1
#
_entry.id   AF-R9CJQ6-F1
#
_cell.length_a   1.000
_cell.length_b   1.000
_cell.length_c   1.000
_cell.angle_alpha   90.00
_cell.angle_beta   90.00
_cell.angle_gamma   90.00
#
_symmetry.space_group_name_H-M   'P 1'
#
loop_
_entity.id
_entity.type
_entity.pdbx_description
1 polymer ?
#
loop_
_entity_poly.entity_id
_entity_poly.type
_entity_poly.pdbx_seq_one_letter_code
_entity_poly.pdbx_strand_id
1 'polypeptide(L)' 'MKSNEKKYYIAKSKKHAITLSYLSKQEPYVYPNKFELDKQVWSFVWDNNFDKVLKIVEELINK' A
#
# COMPACT_ATOMS: atom_id res chain seq x y z
N MET A 1 -10.43 1.51 -23.93
CA MET A 1 -9.46 2.46 -23.36
C MET A 1 -8.71 1.76 -22.25
N LYS A 2 -7.39 1.51 -22.39
CA LYS A 2 -6.59 0.84 -21.36
C LYS A 2 -6.00 1.89 -20.39
N SER A 3 -6.29 1.66 -19.12
CA SER A 3 -5.47 1.90 -17.93
C SER A 3 -4.92 3.31 -17.64
N ASN A 4 -5.61 4.03 -16.75
CA ASN A 4 -4.93 4.72 -15.64
C ASN A 4 -4.88 3.77 -14.42
N GLU A 5 -4.57 2.49 -14.65
CA GLU A 5 -4.37 1.53 -13.56
C GLU A 5 -3.12 1.98 -12.80
N LYS A 6 -3.32 2.53 -11.60
CA LYS A 6 -2.24 2.94 -10.71
C LYS A 6 -1.35 1.73 -10.52
N LYS A 7 -0.12 1.75 -11.06
CA LYS A 7 0.79 0.59 -10.97
C LYS A 7 1.23 0.28 -9.53
N TYR A 8 1.20 1.29 -8.67
CA TYR A 8 1.61 1.18 -7.28
C TYR A 8 0.65 1.90 -6.33
N TYR A 9 0.59 1.41 -5.10
CA TYR A 9 -0.10 2.03 -3.97
C TYR A 9 0.90 2.44 -2.91
N ILE A 10 0.80 3.66 -2.37
CA ILE A 10 1.63 4.14 -1.26
C ILE A 10 0.84 4.03 0.04
N ALA A 11 1.38 3.33 1.02
CA ALA A 11 0.74 3.17 2.31
C ALA A 11 0.73 4.46 3.12
N LYS A 12 -0.39 4.70 3.82
CA LYS A 12 -0.62 5.92 4.62
C LYS A 12 0.23 5.98 5.91
N SER A 13 0.68 4.83 6.43
CA SER A 13 1.48 4.72 7.64
C SER A 13 2.21 3.38 7.72
N LYS A 14 3.18 3.25 8.64
CA LYS A 14 3.88 1.97 8.90
C LYS A 14 2.92 0.86 9.30
N LYS A 15 1.94 1.15 10.16
CA LYS A 15 0.92 0.17 10.57
C LYS A 15 0.09 -0.27 9.37
N HIS A 16 -0.32 0.69 8.51
CA HIS A 16 -1.05 0.38 7.29
C HIS A 16 -0.24 -0.52 6.36
N ALA A 17 1.05 -0.25 6.17
CA ALA A 17 1.94 -1.09 5.37
C ALA A 17 2.07 -2.51 5.95
N ILE A 18 2.22 -2.65 7.27
CA ILE A 18 2.29 -3.97 7.93
C ILE A 18 0.99 -4.76 7.71
N THR A 19 -0.17 -4.13 7.90
CA THR A 19 -1.47 -4.76 7.69
C THR A 19 -1.66 -5.22 6.24
N LEU A 20 -1.33 -4.35 5.28
CA LEU A 20 -1.41 -4.68 3.86
C LEU A 20 -0.46 -5.82 3.50
N SER A 21 0.79 -5.79 3.96
CA SER A 21 1.77 -6.85 3.72
C SER A 21 1.28 -8.20 4.24
N TYR A 22 0.83 -8.23 5.50
CA TYR A 22 0.35 -9.45 6.14
C TYR A 22 -0.84 -10.09 5.40
N LEU A 23 -1.83 -9.28 5.02
CA LEU A 23 -3.05 -9.78 4.39
C LEU A 23 -2.88 -10.11 2.90
N SER A 24 -2.08 -9.31 2.18
CA SER A 24 -1.81 -9.55 0.75
C SER A 24 -0.71 -10.58 0.51
N LYS A 25 0.07 -10.93 1.54
CA LYS A 25 1.30 -11.74 1.46
C LYS A 25 2.32 -11.13 0.49
N GLN A 26 2.34 -9.80 0.39
CA GLN A 26 3.20 -9.05 -0.50
C GLN A 26 4.08 -8.11 0.31
N GLU A 27 5.39 -8.17 0.13
CA GLU A 27 6.30 -7.21 0.76
C GLU A 27 6.26 -5.85 0.03
N PRO A 28 6.25 -4.72 0.77
CA PRO A 28 6.35 -3.41 0.16
C PRO A 28 7.78 -3.13 -0.31
N TYR A 29 7.89 -2.34 -1.37
CA TYR A 29 9.12 -1.59 -1.63
C TYR A 29 9.25 -0.47 -0.60
N VAL A 30 10.43 -0.37 0.02
CA VAL A 30 10.73 0.63 1.05
C VAL A 30 11.79 1.58 0.53
N TYR A 31 11.54 2.88 0.64
CA TYR A 31 12.49 3.91 0.26
C TYR A 31 12.44 5.12 1.20
N PRO A 32 13.53 5.89 1.31
CA PRO A 32 13.53 7.13 2.09
C PRO A 32 12.48 8.12 1.57
N ASN A 33 11.79 8.79 2.50
CA ASN A 33 10.91 9.89 2.17
C ASN A 33 11.75 11.08 1.70
N LYS A 34 11.42 11.64 0.54
CA LYS A 34 12.16 12.76 -0.07
C LYS A 34 11.82 14.11 0.56
N PHE A 35 10.75 14.20 1.34
CA PHE A 35 10.25 15.44 1.94
C PHE A 35 10.51 15.49 3.44
N GLU A 36 10.58 14.34 4.10
CA GLU A 36 10.73 14.23 5.55
C GLU A 36 11.95 13.36 5.86
N LEU A 37 12.98 14.00 6.43
CA LEU A 37 14.18 13.31 6.89
C LEU A 37 13.82 12.20 7.89
N ASP A 38 14.54 11.09 7.81
CA ASP A 38 14.37 9.89 8.65
C ASP A 38 13.02 9.17 8.54
N LYS A 39 12.13 9.57 7.63
CA LYS A 39 10.91 8.83 7.30
C LYS A 39 11.11 7.90 6.12
N GLN A 40 10.32 6.83 6.10
CA GLN A 40 10.26 5.87 5.01
C GLN A 40 8.90 5.92 4.33
N VAL A 41 8.88 5.55 3.06
CA VAL A 41 7.69 5.34 2.25
C VAL A 41 7.62 3.87 1.89
N TRP A 42 6.41 3.29 2.01
CA TRP A 42 6.13 1.89 1.67
C TRP A 42 5.19 1.87 0.47
N SER A 43 5.59 1.21 -0.62
CA SER A 43 4.75 1.05 -1.80
C SER A 43 4.55 -0.40 -2.21
N PHE A 44 3.35 -0.73 -2.65
CA PHE A 44 2.96 -2.06 -3.12
C PHE A 44 2.66 -2.03 -4.61
N VAL A 45 2.90 -3.15 -5.31
CA VAL A 45 2.40 -3.31 -6.68
C VAL A 45 0.89 -3.44 -6.61
N TRP A 46 0.19 -2.70 -7.47
CA TRP A 46 -1.26 -2.84 -7.59
C TRP A 46 -1.59 -3.99 -8.52
N ASP A 47 -1.87 -5.15 -7.93
CA ASP A 47 -2.42 -6.31 -8.64
C ASP A 47 -3.85 -6.62 -8.17
N ASN A 48 -4.50 -7.59 -8.82
CA ASN A 48 -5.88 -7.98 -8.50
C ASN A 48 -6.06 -8.53 -7.08
N ASN A 49 -5.01 -9.11 -6.49
CA ASN A 49 -5.06 -9.62 -5.12
C ASN A 49 -4.93 -8.46 -4.12
N PHE A 50 -3.98 -7.57 -4.37
CA PHE A 50 -3.75 -6.37 -3.58
C PHE A 50 -4.98 -5.46 -3.57
N ASP A 51 -5.65 -5.26 -4.72
CA ASP A 51 -6.87 -4.44 -4.81
C ASP A 51 -7.99 -4.94 -3.87
N LYS A 52 -8.18 -6.26 -3.79
CA LYS A 52 -9.18 -6.87 -2.90
C LYS A 52 -8.81 -6.66 -1.43
N VAL A 53 -7.55 -6.88 -1.08
CA VAL A 53 -7.06 -6.69 0.28
C VAL A 53 -7.17 -5.22 0.71
N LEU A 54 -6.79 -4.30 -0.18
CA LEU A 54 -6.89 -2.87 0.08
C LEU A 54 -8.34 -2.45 0.38
N LYS A 55 -9.32 -2.95 -0.40
CA LYS A 55 -10.73 -2.68 -0.15
C LYS A 55 -11.18 -3.16 1.24
N ILE A 56 -10.81 -4.39 1.62
CA ILE A 56 -11.12 -4.94 2.95
C ILE A 56 -10.50 -4.08 4.06
N VAL A 57 -9.23 -3.69 3.92
CA VAL A 57 -8.54 -2.88 4.92
C VAL A 57 -9.18 -1.50 5.06
N GLU A 58 -9.53 -0.84 3.96
CA GLU A 58 -10.19 0.46 3.98
C GLU A 58 -11.62 0.37 4.55
N GLU A 59 -12.36 -0.72 4.29
CA GLU A 59 -13.68 -0.97 4.92
C GLU A 59 -13.58 -1.15 6.45
N LEU A 60 -12.52 -1.80 6.94
CA LEU A 60 -12.29 -1.98 8.37
C LEU A 60 -11.88 -0.68 9.08
N ILE A 61 -11.14 0.20 8.39
CA ILE A 61 -10.67 1.48 8.94
C ILE A 61 -11.79 2.52 8.98
N ASN A 62 -12.72 2.48 8.03
CA ASN A 62 -13.80 3.47 7.89
C ASN A 62 -15.09 3.09 8.63
N LYS A 63 -15.08 2.02 9.44
CA LYS A 63 -16.16 1.67 10.39
C LYS A 63 -15.93 2.31 11.75
#